data_AF-A0A6B3FVQ8-F1
#
_entry.id   AF-A0A6B3FVQ8-F1
#
_cell.length_a   1.000
_cell.length_b   1.000
_cell.length_c   1.000
_cell.angle_alpha   90.00
_cell.angle_beta   90.00
_cell.angle_gamma   90.00
#
_symmetry.space_group_name_H-M   'P 1'
#
loop_
_entity.id
_entity.type
_entity.pdbx_description
1 polymer ?
#
loop_
_entity_poly.entity_id
_entity_poly.type
_entity_poly.pdbx_seq_one_letter_code
_entity_poly.pdbx_strand_id
1 'polypeptide(L)'
;MSAALPTSSREWHLVARPHGWPKAEDFALREAAVAAPAEGRILVRNKYFSVDPYMRGRMNDVKSYTPPFKLDHPMDGGAVGE
;
A
#
# COMPACT_ATOMS: atom_id res chain seq x y z
N MET A 1 -6.79 18.76 -20.63
CA MET A 1 -7.02 17.46 -21.32
C MET A 1 -7.15 16.41 -20.23
N SER A 2 -8.28 15.70 -20.13
CA SER A 2 -8.38 14.57 -19.19
C SER A 2 -7.53 13.45 -19.76
N ALA A 3 -6.44 13.09 -19.09
CA ALA A 3 -5.66 11.91 -19.47
C ALA A 3 -6.54 10.66 -19.29
N ALA A 4 -6.47 9.72 -20.22
CA ALA A 4 -7.13 8.43 -20.05
C ALA A 4 -6.64 7.76 -18.76
N LEU A 5 -7.55 7.14 -18.02
CA LEU A 5 -7.20 6.41 -16.80
C LEU A 5 -6.21 5.30 -17.14
N PRO A 6 -5.17 5.07 -16.31
CA PRO A 6 -4.30 3.91 -16.51
C PRO A 6 -5.13 2.64 -16.37
N THR A 7 -4.76 1.58 -17.10
CA THR A 7 -5.44 0.28 -17.00
C THR A 7 -5.02 -0.51 -15.76
N SER A 8 -3.81 -0.25 -15.26
CA SER A 8 -3.26 -0.90 -14.08
C SER A 8 -2.40 0.03 -13.21
N SER A 9 -2.26 -0.36 -11.94
CA SER A 9 -1.39 0.22 -10.94
C SER A 9 -0.51 -0.88 -10.33
N ARG A 10 0.42 -0.48 -9.46
CA ARG A 10 1.25 -1.41 -8.71
C ARG A 10 1.06 -1.18 -7.21
N GLU A 11 0.99 -2.26 -6.46
CA GLU A 11 0.69 -2.28 -5.03
C GLU A 11 1.77 -3.05 -4.30
N TRP A 12 2.28 -2.49 -3.20
CA TRP A 12 3.16 -3.21 -2.28
C TRP A 12 2.31 -4.00 -1.29
N HIS A 13 2.53 -5.31 -1.23
CA HIS A 13 1.86 -6.22 -0.31
C HIS A 13 2.86 -6.75 0.70
N LEU A 14 2.46 -6.82 1.97
CA LEU A 14 3.17 -7.61 2.97
C LEU A 14 2.73 -9.07 2.82
N VAL A 15 3.60 -9.96 2.37
CA VAL A 15 3.27 -11.38 2.11
C VAL A 15 3.74 -12.32 3.22
N ALA A 16 4.69 -11.90 4.05
CA ALA A 16 5.11 -12.62 5.25
C ALA A 16 5.30 -11.67 6.44
N ARG A 17 5.22 -12.22 7.65
CA ARG A 17 5.46 -11.46 8.90
C ARG A 17 6.96 -11.46 9.19
N PRO A 18 7.64 -10.30 9.22
CA PRO A 18 9.07 -10.26 9.48
C PRO A 18 9.42 -10.77 10.88
N HIS A 19 10.33 -11.74 10.95
CA HIS A 19 11.01 -12.11 12.18
C HIS A 19 12.33 -11.33 12.29
N GLY A 20 12.38 -10.35 13.19
CA GLY A 20 13.49 -9.39 13.28
C GLY A 20 13.32 -8.23 12.30
N TRP A 21 14.34 -7.97 11.49
CA TRP A 21 14.33 -6.94 10.44
C TRP A 21 13.54 -7.39 9.22
N PRO A 22 12.72 -6.52 8.60
CA PRO A 22 12.08 -6.82 7.32
C PRO A 22 13.11 -7.11 6.24
N LYS A 23 12.81 -8.09 5.41
CA LYS A 23 13.60 -8.48 4.25
C LYS A 23 12.77 -8.27 2.99
N ALA A 24 13.43 -8.23 1.83
CA ALA A 24 12.73 -8.08 0.55
C ALA A 24 11.68 -9.18 0.30
N GLU A 25 11.94 -10.42 0.75
CA GLU A 25 11.04 -11.57 0.63
C GLU A 25 9.73 -11.43 1.44
N ASP A 26 9.68 -10.53 2.42
CA ASP A 26 8.45 -10.26 3.18
C ASP A 26 7.45 -9.43 2.35
N PHE A 27 7.85 -8.90 1.20
CA PHE A 27 7.06 -8.03 0.35
C PHE A 27 6.91 -8.54 -1.08
N ALA A 28 5.78 -8.23 -1.69
CA ALA A 28 5.56 -8.45 -3.11
C ALA A 28 5.01 -7.18 -3.78
N LEU A 29 5.55 -6.84 -4.94
CA LEU A 29 4.97 -5.82 -5.82
C LEU A 29 3.98 -6.51 -6.74
N ARG A 30 2.70 -6.20 -6.61
CA ARG A 30 1.62 -6.78 -7.43
C ARG A 30 1.06 -5.74 -8.39
N GLU A 31 0.52 -6.21 -9.51
CA GLU A 31 -0.24 -5.39 -10.44
C GLU A 31 -1.73 -5.50 -10.12
N ALA A 32 -2.44 -4.37 -10.17
CA ALA A 32 -3.88 -4.29 -9.90
C ALA A 32 -4.58 -3.46 -10.98
N ALA A 33 -5.82 -3.82 -11.32
CA ALA A 33 -6.61 -3.05 -12.28
C ALA A 33 -7.06 -1.72 -11.66
N VAL A 34 -6.94 -0.63 -12.43
CA VAL A 34 -7.43 0.67 -12.00
C VAL A 34 -8.85 0.88 -12.53
N ALA A 35 -9.80 1.00 -11.61
CA ALA A 35 -11.17 1.33 -11.93
C ALA A 35 -11.40 2.85 -11.88
N ALA A 36 -12.39 3.33 -12.63
CA ALA A 36 -12.87 4.70 -12.47
C ALA A 36 -13.37 4.92 -11.03
N PRO A 37 -13.06 6.08 -10.41
CA PRO A 37 -13.52 6.36 -9.06
C PRO A 37 -15.06 6.44 -9.04
N ALA A 38 -15.67 5.81 -8.05
CA ALA A 38 -17.10 5.93 -7.79
C ALA A 38 -17.47 7.37 -7.36
N GLU A 39 -18.76 7.68 -7.32
CA GLU A 39 -19.25 8.98 -6.84
C GLU A 39 -18.69 9.31 -5.45
N GLY A 40 -18.23 10.55 -5.27
CA GLY A 40 -17.60 11.02 -4.04
C GLY A 40 -16.16 10.52 -3.81
N ARG A 41 -15.56 9.81 -4.78
CA ARG A 41 -14.16 9.38 -4.72
C ARG A 41 -13.32 10.09 -5.77
N ILE A 42 -12.01 10.13 -5.53
CA ILE A 42 -11.01 10.59 -6.48
C ILE A 42 -10.00 9.49 -6.74
N LEU A 43 -9.37 9.53 -7.92
CA LEU A 43 -8.20 8.73 -8.24
C LEU A 43 -6.98 9.62 -8.16
N VAL A 44 -5.95 9.18 -7.43
CA VAL A 44 -4.69 9.92 -7.25
C VAL A 44 -3.54 9.11 -7.80
N ARG A 45 -2.68 9.74 -8.60
CA ARG A 45 -1.41 9.14 -9.04
C ARG A 45 -0.33 9.46 -8.02
N ASN A 46 -0.10 8.53 -7.09
CA ASN A 46 0.94 8.67 -6.07
C ASN A 46 2.33 8.87 -6.70
N LYS A 47 3.08 9.85 -6.21
CA LYS A 47 4.46 10.18 -6.61
C LYS A 47 5.48 9.79 -5.55
N TYR A 48 5.11 10.01 -4.29
CA TYR A 48 5.96 9.77 -3.13
C TYR A 48 5.16 9.06 -2.04
N PHE A 49 5.83 8.18 -1.31
CA PHE A 49 5.27 7.47 -0.16
C PHE A 49 6.09 7.83 1.07
N SER A 50 5.40 8.02 2.20
CA SER A 50 6.01 8.11 3.51
C SER A 50 6.43 6.71 3.95
N VAL A 51 7.67 6.57 4.43
CA VAL A 51 8.19 5.33 4.99
C VAL A 51 8.61 5.63 6.42
N ASP A 52 7.77 5.24 7.37
CA ASP A 52 7.87 5.68 8.75
C ASP A 52 8.10 4.51 9.72
N PRO A 53 8.77 4.73 10.86
CA PRO A 53 9.00 3.68 11.86
C PRO A 53 7.74 2.97 12.35
N TYR A 54 6.58 3.64 12.39
CA TYR A 54 5.32 3.04 12.84
C TYR A 54 4.88 1.86 11.96
N MET A 55 5.27 1.84 10.69
CA MET A 55 4.93 0.76 9.75
C MET A 55 5.48 -0.58 10.24
N ARG A 56 6.64 -0.59 10.92
CA ARG A 56 7.21 -1.81 11.50
C ARG A 56 6.28 -2.45 12.52
N GLY A 57 5.60 -1.66 13.35
CA GLY A 57 4.63 -2.16 14.32
C GLY A 57 3.45 -2.85 13.64
N ARG A 58 2.99 -2.26 12.53
CA ARG A 58 1.88 -2.80 11.72
C ARG A 58 2.24 -4.05 10.92
N MET A 59 3.53 -4.35 10.74
CA MET A 59 3.95 -5.62 10.13
C MET A 59 3.78 -6.80 11.08
N ASN A 60 3.67 -6.58 12.40
CA ASN A 60 3.40 -7.63 13.38
C ASN A 60 1.89 -7.84 13.55
N ASP A 61 1.46 -9.08 13.72
CA ASP A 61 0.07 -9.40 14.04
C ASP A 61 -0.18 -9.34 15.56
N VAL A 62 -0.04 -8.14 16.12
CA VAL A 62 -0.22 -7.87 17.56
C VAL A 62 -1.18 -6.72 17.77
N LYS A 63 -1.87 -6.72 18.91
CA LYS A 63 -2.79 -5.65 19.28
C LYS A 63 -2.05 -4.31 19.32
N SER A 64 -2.56 -3.35 18.57
CA SER A 64 -1.97 -2.03 18.33
C SER A 64 -3.11 -1.01 18.16
N TYR A 65 -2.83 0.28 18.39
CA TYR A 65 -3.80 1.36 18.15
C TYR A 65 -4.14 1.49 16.66
N THR A 66 -3.16 1.25 15.78
CA THR A 66 -3.37 1.16 14.34
C THR A 66 -3.42 -0.31 13.93
N PRO A 67 -4.43 -0.77 13.17
CA PRO A 67 -4.51 -2.16 12.74
C PRO A 67 -3.25 -2.63 11.98
N PRO A 68 -2.83 -3.89 12.18
CA PRO A 68 -1.77 -4.50 11.38
C PRO A 68 -2.08 -4.46 9.88
N PHE A 69 -1.04 -4.44 9.05
CA PHE A 69 -1.20 -4.72 7.64
C PHE A 69 -1.74 -6.14 7.48
N LYS A 70 -2.78 -6.29 6.66
CA LYS A 70 -3.31 -7.61 6.30
C LYS A 70 -2.33 -8.28 5.34
N LEU A 71 -2.05 -9.57 5.58
CA LEU A 71 -1.19 -10.31 4.68
C LEU A 71 -1.81 -10.41 3.28
N ASP A 72 -0.94 -10.29 2.29
CA ASP A 72 -1.25 -10.32 0.88
C ASP A 72 -2.32 -9.31 0.44
N HIS A 73 -2.39 -8.16 1.11
CA HIS A 73 -3.22 -7.02 0.71
C HIS A 73 -2.35 -5.77 0.51
N PRO A 74 -2.83 -4.77 -0.26
CA PRO A 74 -2.11 -3.52 -0.45
C PRO A 74 -1.82 -2.86 0.90
N MET A 75 -0.56 -2.49 1.11
CA MET A 75 -0.14 -1.72 2.26
C MET A 75 -0.60 -0.28 2.10
N ASP A 76 -1.18 0.29 3.14
CA ASP A 76 -1.55 1.71 3.20
C ASP A 76 -0.48 2.56 3.91
N GLY A 77 -0.49 3.87 3.65
CA GLY A 77 0.46 4.82 4.20
C GLY A 77 0.22 6.24 3.68
N GLY A 78 0.96 7.20 4.22
CA GLY A 78 0.94 8.59 3.72
C GLY A 78 1.56 8.67 2.33
N ALA A 79 0.96 9.45 1.43
CA ALA A 79 1.47 9.66 0.08
C ALA A 79 1.18 11.08 -0.40
N VAL A 80 1.99 11.55 -1.35
CA VAL A 80 1.74 12.78 -2.12
C VAL A 80 1.61 12.40 -3.60
N GLY A 81 0.57 12.90 -4.25
CA GLY A 81 0.23 12.59 -5.62
C GLY A 81 -0.49 13.73 -6.33
N GLU A 82 -0.81 13.51 -7.60
CA GLU A 82 -1.60 14.39 -8.47
C GLU A 82 -2.90 13.74 -8.91
#